data_AF-A0AAV2C190-F1
#
_entry.id   AF-A0AAV2C190-F1
#
_cell.length_a   1.000
_cell.length_b   1.000
_cell.length_c   1.000
_cell.angle_alpha   90.00
_cell.angle_beta   90.00
_cell.angle_gamma   90.00
#
_symmetry.space_group_name_H-M   'P 1'
#
loop_
_entity.id
_entity.type
_entity.pdbx_description
1 polymer ?
#
loop_
_entity_poly.entity_id
_entity_poly.type
_entity_poly.pdbx_seq_one_letter_code
_entity_poly.pdbx_strand_id
1 'polypeptide(L)'
;MKDEYLLVFSQLLNSKSDGIEVSYNAAGILSHIASDGPEPWITHNITAVKRDEVLKQMVEAIEKWNLDTKRNINYRSFKPILRLLTVEHTPEAQHWAVWALANLTKVYPEKYCNLLKEEGGIELLQNLLQKPSYSRIHQLAEITINNCVRYQERSTDPTYDEDEDDEDALDVT
;
A
#
# COMPACT_ATOMS: atom_id res chain seq x y z
N MET A 1 -19.52 -12.37 3.25
CA MET A 1 -19.05 -11.14 3.95
C MET A 1 -20.15 -10.68 4.89
N LYS A 2 -19.85 -10.22 6.11
CA LYS A 2 -20.88 -9.69 7.01
C LYS A 2 -20.94 -8.17 6.93
N ASP A 3 -22.16 -7.64 6.82
CA ASP A 3 -22.45 -6.21 6.68
C ASP A 3 -21.84 -5.37 7.82
N GLU A 4 -21.92 -5.88 9.05
CA GLU A 4 -21.36 -5.24 10.25
C GLU A 4 -19.84 -5.02 10.18
N TYR A 5 -19.10 -5.93 9.53
CA TYR A 5 -17.65 -5.81 9.43
C TYR A 5 -17.24 -4.70 8.45
N LEU A 6 -17.99 -4.52 7.36
CA LEU A 6 -17.75 -3.42 6.42
C LEU A 6 -17.96 -2.06 7.09
N LEU A 7 -19.00 -1.94 7.91
CA LEU A 7 -19.23 -0.73 8.71
C LEU A 7 -18.05 -0.45 9.66
N VAL A 8 -17.59 -1.46 10.40
CA VAL A 8 -16.45 -1.32 11.31
C VAL A 8 -15.19 -0.91 10.56
N PHE A 9 -14.84 -1.57 9.47
CA PHE A 9 -13.65 -1.20 8.69
C PHE A 9 -13.77 0.22 8.10
N SER A 10 -14.95 0.61 7.62
CA SER A 10 -15.18 1.97 7.12
C SER A 10 -14.99 3.02 8.23
N GLN A 11 -15.45 2.75 9.45
CA GLN A 11 -15.25 3.65 10.59
C GLN A 11 -13.77 3.77 10.98
N LEU A 12 -13.01 2.68 10.87
CA LEU A 12 -11.59 2.64 11.20
C LEU A 12 -10.70 3.41 10.20
N LEU A 13 -11.18 3.76 9.00
CA LEU A 13 -10.44 4.55 8.01
C LEU A 13 -10.00 5.93 8.53
N ASN A 14 -10.74 6.50 9.49
CA ASN A 14 -10.41 7.79 10.10
C ASN A 14 -9.72 7.64 11.47
N SER A 15 -9.38 6.42 11.88
CA SER A 15 -8.67 6.19 13.13
C SER A 15 -7.28 6.82 13.08
N LYS A 16 -6.93 7.52 14.16
CA LYS A 16 -5.59 8.06 14.44
C LYS A 16 -4.86 7.30 15.55
N SER A 17 -5.43 6.17 15.99
CA SER A 17 -4.78 5.30 16.99
C SER A 17 -3.51 4.72 16.38
N ASP A 18 -2.41 4.79 17.13
CA ASP A 18 -1.11 4.25 16.74
C ASP A 18 -0.63 4.80 15.39
N GLY A 19 -0.81 6.10 15.18
CA GLY A 19 -0.47 6.77 13.93
C GLY A 19 -1.45 6.39 12.81
N ILE A 20 -0.93 5.72 11.77
CA ILE A 20 -1.73 5.28 10.62
C ILE A 20 -2.03 3.78 10.62
N GLU A 21 -1.54 3.02 11.62
CA GLU A 21 -1.58 1.55 11.58
C GLU A 21 -3.00 1.00 11.44
N VAL A 22 -3.94 1.51 12.24
CA VAL A 22 -5.33 1.04 12.21
C VAL A 22 -6.01 1.41 10.90
N SER A 23 -5.88 2.67 10.45
CA SER A 23 -6.52 3.13 9.21
C SER A 23 -5.91 2.49 7.97
N TYR A 24 -4.59 2.27 7.95
CA TYR A 24 -3.89 1.56 6.89
C TYR A 24 -4.38 0.11 6.73
N ASN A 25 -4.46 -0.63 7.84
CA ASN A 25 -4.90 -2.02 7.81
C ASN A 25 -6.38 -2.14 7.41
N ALA A 26 -7.23 -1.25 7.91
CA ALA A 26 -8.64 -1.19 7.52
C ALA A 26 -8.78 -0.93 6.01
N ALA A 27 -8.05 0.05 5.47
CA ALA A 27 -8.04 0.33 4.03
C ALA A 27 -7.52 -0.85 3.20
N GLY A 28 -6.53 -1.61 3.70
CA GLY A 28 -6.02 -2.80 3.02
C GLY A 28 -7.04 -3.91 2.93
N ILE A 29 -7.75 -4.18 4.02
CA ILE A 29 -8.85 -5.16 4.04
C ILE A 29 -9.95 -4.72 3.07
N LEU A 30 -10.34 -3.44 3.11
CA LEU A 30 -11.34 -2.88 2.21
C LEU A 30 -10.90 -2.92 0.74
N SER A 31 -9.61 -2.73 0.45
CA SER A 31 -9.08 -2.83 -0.92
C SER A 31 -9.23 -4.24 -1.49
N HIS A 32 -8.91 -5.26 -0.69
CA HIS A 32 -9.11 -6.65 -1.09
C HIS A 32 -10.59 -6.99 -1.28
N ILE A 33 -11.46 -6.52 -0.40
CA ILE A 33 -12.90 -6.70 -0.53
C ILE A 33 -13.44 -5.99 -1.79
N ALA A 34 -13.06 -4.73 -2.00
CA ALA A 34 -13.54 -3.94 -3.11
C ALA A 34 -12.99 -4.41 -4.47
N SER A 35 -11.89 -5.17 -4.46
CA SER A 35 -11.33 -5.80 -5.65
C SER A 35 -12.16 -6.92 -6.25
N ASP A 36 -13.10 -7.50 -5.49
CA ASP A 36 -14.04 -8.49 -6.03
C ASP A 36 -15.15 -7.85 -6.91
N GLY A 37 -15.14 -6.52 -7.04
CA GLY A 37 -16.09 -5.76 -7.83
C GLY A 37 -17.37 -5.40 -7.07
N PRO A 38 -18.36 -4.81 -7.74
CA PRO A 38 -19.62 -4.40 -7.11
C PRO A 38 -20.57 -5.57 -6.84
N GLU A 39 -20.48 -6.67 -7.61
CA GLU A 39 -21.44 -7.77 -7.56
C GLU A 39 -21.60 -8.38 -6.15
N PRO A 40 -20.53 -8.72 -5.40
CA PRO A 40 -20.70 -9.29 -4.06
C PRO A 40 -21.40 -8.37 -3.06
N TRP A 41 -21.32 -7.05 -3.24
CA TRP A 41 -22.01 -6.08 -2.39
C TRP A 41 -23.53 -6.16 -2.60
N ILE A 42 -23.95 -6.42 -3.84
CA ILE A 42 -25.36 -6.59 -4.22
C ILE A 42 -25.85 -7.98 -3.81
N THR A 43 -25.13 -9.04 -4.16
CA THR A 43 -25.53 -10.43 -3.89
C THR A 43 -25.66 -10.70 -2.39
N HIS A 44 -24.82 -10.10 -1.56
CA HIS A 44 -24.88 -10.23 -0.10
C HIS A 44 -25.82 -9.23 0.57
N ASN A 45 -26.54 -8.40 -0.19
CA ASN A 45 -27.47 -7.37 0.30
C ASN A 45 -26.82 -6.50 1.39
N ILE A 46 -25.63 -5.97 1.09
CA ILE A 46 -24.90 -5.07 1.99
C ILE A 46 -25.65 -3.74 2.08
N THR A 47 -26.01 -3.34 3.30
CA THR A 47 -26.83 -2.13 3.54
C THR A 47 -26.27 -1.22 4.62
N ALA A 48 -25.36 -1.70 5.48
CA ALA A 48 -24.77 -0.91 6.55
C ALA A 48 -23.86 0.22 6.03
N VAL A 49 -23.31 0.07 4.83
CA VAL A 49 -22.52 1.07 4.11
C VAL A 49 -22.81 1.02 2.62
N LYS A 50 -22.58 2.14 1.91
CA LYS A 50 -22.58 2.15 0.44
C LYS A 50 -21.17 1.97 -0.10
N ARG A 51 -21.01 1.13 -1.11
CA ARG A 51 -19.70 0.85 -1.74
C ARG A 51 -18.97 2.13 -2.14
N ASP A 52 -19.65 3.04 -2.85
CA ASP A 52 -19.03 4.28 -3.34
C ASP A 52 -18.60 5.22 -2.20
N GLU A 53 -19.35 5.23 -1.09
CA GLU A 53 -18.99 6.01 0.09
C GLU A 53 -17.75 5.42 0.78
N VAL A 54 -17.62 4.10 0.80
CA VAL A 54 -16.42 3.41 1.32
C VAL A 54 -15.21 3.70 0.45
N LEU A 55 -15.34 3.58 -0.88
CA LEU A 55 -14.26 3.87 -1.82
C LEU A 55 -13.76 5.31 -1.70
N LYS A 56 -14.69 6.27 -1.61
CA LYS A 56 -14.35 7.67 -1.36
C LYS A 56 -13.59 7.85 -0.05
N GLN A 57 -14.07 7.26 1.05
CA GLN A 57 -13.38 7.33 2.34
C GLN A 57 -11.99 6.70 2.32
N MET A 58 -11.80 5.62 1.54
CA MET A 58 -10.48 5.01 1.37
C MET A 58 -9.50 6.00 0.72
N VAL A 59 -9.89 6.66 -0.37
CA VAL A 59 -9.05 7.67 -1.03
C VAL A 59 -8.72 8.82 -0.07
N GLU A 60 -9.72 9.32 0.66
CA GLU A 60 -9.51 10.38 1.65
C GLU A 60 -8.57 9.97 2.80
N ALA A 61 -8.58 8.71 3.20
CA ALA A 61 -7.66 8.19 4.22
C ALA A 61 -6.24 8.06 3.68
N ILE A 62 -6.08 7.44 2.50
CA ILE A 62 -4.78 7.20 1.85
C ILE A 62 -4.02 8.52 1.63
N GLU A 63 -4.72 9.56 1.16
CA GLU A 63 -4.09 10.86 0.88
C GLU A 63 -3.64 11.63 2.12
N LYS A 64 -4.09 11.24 3.32
CA LYS A 64 -3.66 11.87 4.59
C LYS A 64 -2.37 11.30 5.14
N TRP A 65 -1.93 10.13 4.68
CA TRP A 65 -0.78 9.44 5.25
C TRP A 65 0.54 9.98 4.70
N ASN A 66 1.51 10.17 5.58
CA ASN A 66 2.86 10.54 5.17
C ASN A 66 3.61 9.29 4.66
N LEU A 67 4.20 9.38 3.46
CA LEU A 67 5.01 8.31 2.86
C LEU A 67 6.28 7.99 3.65
N ASP A 68 6.76 8.89 4.52
CA ASP A 68 7.91 8.67 5.40
C ASP A 68 7.55 7.94 6.71
N THR A 69 6.27 7.62 6.92
CA THR A 69 5.83 6.92 8.12
C THR A 69 6.43 5.51 8.16
N LYS A 70 7.31 5.25 9.13
CA LYS A 70 7.70 3.89 9.51
C LYS A 70 6.49 3.18 10.11
N ARG A 71 6.36 1.89 9.82
CA ARG A 71 5.20 1.08 10.24
C ARG A 71 5.66 -0.25 10.83
N ASN A 72 4.89 -0.78 11.77
CA ASN A 72 5.14 -2.09 12.36
C ASN A 72 4.61 -3.21 11.45
N ILE A 73 5.21 -3.34 10.26
CA ILE A 73 4.75 -4.27 9.22
C ILE A 73 5.93 -5.08 8.66
N ASN A 74 5.72 -6.39 8.57
CA ASN A 74 6.68 -7.34 8.03
C ASN A 74 6.04 -8.18 6.91
N TYR A 75 6.10 -7.67 5.67
CA TYR A 75 5.64 -8.44 4.51
C TYR A 75 6.66 -9.52 4.15
N ARG A 76 6.19 -10.76 4.06
CA ARG A 76 6.97 -11.92 3.53
C ARG A 76 6.71 -12.18 2.04
N SER A 77 5.69 -11.55 1.48
CA SER A 77 5.33 -11.61 0.07
C SER A 77 4.46 -10.40 -0.26
N PHE A 78 4.65 -9.82 -1.44
CA PHE A 78 3.81 -8.78 -2.01
C PHE A 78 2.73 -9.31 -2.95
N LYS A 79 2.70 -10.62 -3.27
CA LYS A 79 1.67 -11.22 -4.13
C LYS A 79 0.24 -10.73 -3.84
N PRO A 80 -0.24 -10.61 -2.58
CA PRO A 80 -1.56 -10.03 -2.32
C PRO A 80 -1.69 -8.58 -2.80
N ILE A 81 -0.72 -7.72 -2.49
CA ILE A 81 -0.69 -6.32 -2.90
C ILE A 81 -0.57 -6.20 -4.43
N LEU A 82 0.32 -6.98 -5.04
CA LEU A 82 0.56 -6.96 -6.49
C LEU A 82 -0.68 -7.33 -7.30
N ARG A 83 -1.53 -8.25 -6.80
CA ARG A 83 -2.81 -8.57 -7.45
C ARG A 83 -3.75 -7.37 -7.53
N LEU A 84 -3.67 -6.43 -6.58
CA LEU A 84 -4.52 -5.24 -6.61
C LEU A 84 -4.13 -4.26 -7.72
N LEU A 85 -2.88 -4.27 -8.19
CA LEU A 85 -2.41 -3.40 -9.28
C LEU A 85 -3.17 -3.66 -10.59
N THR A 86 -3.72 -4.85 -10.78
CA THR A 86 -4.44 -5.23 -12.01
C THR A 86 -5.95 -5.01 -11.93
N VAL A 87 -6.47 -4.46 -10.84
CA VAL A 87 -7.92 -4.28 -10.59
C VAL A 87 -8.40 -2.97 -11.20
N GLU A 88 -8.63 -2.96 -12.52
CA GLU A 88 -8.97 -1.75 -13.28
C GLU A 88 -10.35 -1.16 -12.92
N HIS A 89 -11.30 -2.00 -12.54
CA HIS A 89 -12.66 -1.56 -12.20
C HIS A 89 -12.78 -0.92 -10.79
N THR A 90 -11.71 -0.98 -9.98
CA THR A 90 -11.67 -0.40 -8.62
C THR A 90 -10.32 0.29 -8.42
N PRO A 91 -10.09 1.47 -9.03
CA PRO A 91 -8.82 2.18 -8.93
C PRO A 91 -8.44 2.56 -7.49
N GLU A 92 -9.39 2.70 -6.57
CA GLU A 92 -9.11 2.99 -5.16
C GLU A 92 -8.37 1.83 -4.46
N ALA A 93 -8.57 0.59 -4.91
CA ALA A 93 -7.80 -0.56 -4.44
C ALA A 93 -6.37 -0.53 -5.01
N GLN A 94 -6.21 -0.13 -6.27
CA GLN A 94 -4.88 0.13 -6.85
C GLN A 94 -4.16 1.24 -6.07
N HIS A 95 -4.87 2.29 -5.67
CA HIS A 95 -4.32 3.41 -4.92
C HIS A 95 -3.72 3.00 -3.58
N TRP A 96 -4.43 2.19 -2.80
CA TRP A 96 -3.89 1.65 -1.57
C TRP A 96 -2.63 0.80 -1.85
N ALA A 97 -2.68 -0.03 -2.89
CA ALA A 97 -1.57 -0.92 -3.24
C ALA A 97 -0.31 -0.13 -3.64
N VAL A 98 -0.41 0.86 -4.52
CA VAL A 98 0.74 1.68 -4.91
C VAL A 98 1.23 2.57 -3.77
N TRP A 99 0.35 3.05 -2.90
CA TRP A 99 0.77 3.78 -1.70
C TRP A 99 1.57 2.87 -0.76
N ALA A 100 1.09 1.65 -0.52
CA ALA A 100 1.77 0.67 0.32
C ALA A 100 3.17 0.37 -0.21
N LEU A 101 3.31 0.09 -1.52
CA LEU A 101 4.59 -0.18 -2.15
C LEU A 101 5.52 1.05 -2.13
N ALA A 102 5.00 2.24 -2.39
CA ALA A 102 5.78 3.48 -2.36
C ALA A 102 6.35 3.75 -0.97
N ASN A 103 5.54 3.58 0.09
CA ASN A 103 6.02 3.71 1.47
C ASN A 103 7.05 2.64 1.82
N LEU A 104 6.76 1.36 1.56
CA LEU A 104 7.66 0.25 1.94
C LEU A 104 9.03 0.36 1.27
N THR A 105 9.06 0.63 -0.04
CA THR A 105 10.32 0.83 -0.79
C THR A 105 11.05 2.11 -0.39
N LYS A 106 10.36 3.09 0.18
CA LYS A 106 10.99 4.32 0.70
C LYS A 106 11.61 4.10 2.09
N VAL A 107 10.87 3.47 3.00
CA VAL A 107 11.25 3.39 4.42
C VAL A 107 12.13 2.17 4.75
N TYR A 108 12.05 1.10 3.96
CA TYR A 108 12.93 -0.08 4.08
C TYR A 108 13.36 -0.57 2.68
N PRO A 109 14.16 0.24 1.95
CA PRO A 109 14.51 -0.02 0.56
C PRO A 109 15.23 -1.36 0.38
N GLU A 110 16.16 -1.70 1.27
CA GLU A 110 16.97 -2.92 1.18
C GLU A 110 16.11 -4.18 1.08
N LYS A 111 15.19 -4.34 2.02
CA LYS A 111 14.28 -5.49 2.04
C LYS A 111 13.26 -5.44 0.91
N TYR A 112 12.57 -4.30 0.77
CA TYR A 112 11.34 -4.26 -0.02
C TYR A 112 11.58 -3.93 -1.49
N CYS A 113 12.68 -3.30 -1.87
CA CYS A 113 13.04 -3.18 -3.29
C CYS A 113 13.45 -4.53 -3.88
N ASN A 114 14.21 -5.33 -3.12
CA ASN A 114 14.60 -6.69 -3.51
C ASN A 114 13.37 -7.60 -3.63
N LEU A 115 12.52 -7.65 -2.60
CA LEU A 115 11.29 -8.46 -2.63
C LEU A 115 10.36 -8.05 -3.79
N LEU A 116 10.21 -6.75 -4.06
CA LEU A 116 9.37 -6.27 -5.15
C LEU A 116 9.88 -6.73 -6.52
N LYS A 117 11.21 -6.68 -6.73
CA LYS A 117 11.85 -7.14 -7.97
C LYS A 117 11.69 -8.65 -8.14
N GLU A 118 11.96 -9.43 -7.10
CA GLU A 118 11.86 -10.90 -7.12
C GLU A 118 10.44 -11.39 -7.47
N GLU A 119 9.41 -10.67 -7.02
CA GLU A 119 8.02 -11.01 -7.32
C GLU A 119 7.47 -10.36 -8.61
N GLY A 120 8.32 -9.76 -9.45
CA GLY A 120 7.93 -9.17 -10.74
C GLY A 120 7.07 -7.91 -10.61
N GLY A 121 7.19 -7.20 -9.48
CA GLY A 121 6.38 -6.02 -9.19
C GLY A 121 6.75 -4.80 -10.04
N ILE A 122 7.99 -4.71 -10.53
CA ILE A 122 8.44 -3.58 -11.37
C ILE A 122 7.69 -3.60 -12.71
N GLU A 123 7.59 -4.77 -13.34
CA GLU A 123 6.88 -4.96 -14.61
C GLU A 123 5.38 -4.68 -14.45
N LEU A 124 4.78 -5.09 -13.32
CA LEU A 124 3.38 -4.79 -13.01
C LEU A 124 3.13 -3.28 -12.85
N LEU A 125 4.05 -2.56 -12.19
CA LEU A 125 3.96 -1.11 -12.04
C LEU A 125 4.14 -0.40 -13.39
N GLN A 126 5.09 -0.85 -14.23
CA GLN A 126 5.27 -0.32 -15.58
C GLN A 126 4.01 -0.51 -16.43
N ASN A 127 3.38 -1.69 -16.35
CA ASN A 127 2.12 -1.96 -17.03
C ASN A 127 0.97 -1.08 -16.51
N LEU A 128 0.91 -0.82 -15.20
CA LEU A 128 -0.06 0.09 -14.60
C LEU A 128 0.06 1.51 -15.17
N LEU A 129 1.28 2.01 -15.37
CA LEU A 129 1.52 3.34 -15.95
C LEU A 129 1.03 3.50 -17.40
N GLN A 130 0.83 2.39 -18.12
CA GLN A 130 0.29 2.42 -19.49
C GLN A 130 -1.23 2.41 -19.54
N LYS A 131 -1.91 2.23 -18.40
CA LYS A 131 -3.36 2.11 -18.32
C LYS A 131 -4.01 3.42 -17.86
N PRO A 132 -5.29 3.67 -18.23
CA PRO A 132 -6.02 4.79 -17.67
C PRO A 132 -6.24 4.60 -16.16
N SER A 133 -5.80 5.58 -15.38
CA SER A 133 -6.06 5.70 -13.94
C SER A 133 -5.94 7.18 -13.55
N TYR A 134 -6.28 7.55 -12.32
CA TYR A 134 -6.07 8.94 -11.89
C TYR A 134 -4.60 9.21 -11.53
N SER A 135 -4.16 10.45 -11.79
CA SER A 135 -2.74 10.86 -11.77
C SER A 135 -1.96 10.43 -10.52
N ARG A 136 -2.60 10.46 -9.35
CA ARG A 136 -1.96 10.10 -8.09
C ARG A 136 -1.48 8.65 -8.04
N ILE A 137 -2.21 7.71 -8.65
CA ILE A 137 -1.79 6.29 -8.73
C ILE A 137 -0.50 6.16 -9.53
N HIS A 138 -0.41 6.85 -10.68
CA HIS A 138 0.80 6.84 -11.51
C HIS A 138 1.98 7.47 -10.78
N GLN A 139 1.77 8.59 -10.09
CA GLN A 139 2.82 9.24 -9.30
C GLN A 139 3.39 8.30 -8.21
N LEU A 140 2.55 7.57 -7.50
CA LEU A 140 2.99 6.62 -6.47
C LEU A 140 3.69 5.40 -7.07
N ALA A 141 3.24 4.92 -8.23
CA ALA A 141 3.91 3.85 -8.97
C ALA A 141 5.31 4.29 -9.44
N GLU A 142 5.45 5.51 -9.97
CA GLU A 142 6.74 6.10 -10.33
C GLU A 142 7.66 6.27 -9.12
N ILE A 143 7.15 6.75 -7.98
CA ILE A 143 7.92 6.83 -6.73
C ILE A 143 8.46 5.45 -6.34
N THR A 144 7.62 4.42 -6.41
CA THR A 144 8.02 3.03 -6.08
C THR A 144 9.15 2.55 -6.99
N ILE A 145 9.00 2.72 -8.31
CA ILE A 145 10.03 2.33 -9.29
C ILE A 145 11.34 3.09 -9.03
N ASN A 146 11.25 4.41 -8.80
CA ASN A 146 12.42 5.26 -8.56
C ASN A 146 13.15 4.91 -7.26
N ASN A 147 12.43 4.54 -6.20
CA ASN A 147 13.04 4.05 -4.96
C ASN A 147 13.89 2.80 -5.23
N CYS A 148 13.35 1.84 -5.99
CA CYS A 148 14.07 0.61 -6.35
C CYS A 148 15.29 0.86 -7.24
N VAL A 149 15.19 1.77 -8.21
CA VAL A 149 16.33 2.16 -9.08
C VAL A 149 17.44 2.77 -8.24
N ARG A 150 17.12 3.76 -7.39
CA ARG A 150 18.11 4.41 -6.51
C ARG A 150 18.77 3.44 -5.53
N TYR A 151 18.02 2.48 -5.00
CA TYR A 151 18.58 1.44 -4.14
C TYR A 151 19.59 0.58 -4.91
N GLN A 152 19.27 0.15 -6.14
CA GLN A 152 20.18 -0.66 -6.97
C GLN A 152 21.46 0.10 -7.36
N GLU A 153 21.36 1.39 -7.66
CA GLU A 153 22.51 2.25 -7.96
C GLU A 153 23.45 2.35 -6.75
N ARG A 154 22.90 2.48 -5.53
CA ARG A 154 23.71 2.53 -4.30
C ARG A 154 24.32 1.18 -3.94
N SER A 155 23.58 0.08 -4.07
CA SER A 155 24.08 -1.25 -3.72
C SER A 155 25.17 -1.78 -4.66
N THR A 156 25.39 -1.13 -5.81
CA THR A 156 26.42 -1.50 -6.79
C THR A 156 27.65 -0.60 -6.72
N ASP A 157 27.65 0.41 -5.87
CA ASP A 157 28.80 1.27 -5.62
C ASP A 157 29.71 0.61 -4.55
N PRO A 158 30.93 0.18 -4.92
CA PRO A 158 31.85 -0.54 -4.03
C PRO A 158 32.44 0.32 -2.90
N THR A 159 32.00 1.57 -2.73
CA THR A 159 32.44 2.48 -1.66
C THR A 159 31.43 2.66 -0.51
N TYR A 160 30.25 2.03 -0.59
CA TYR A 160 29.27 2.02 0.49
C TYR A 160 29.54 0.85 1.45
N ASP A 161 30.20 1.13 2.58
CA ASP A 161 30.22 0.27 3.76
C ASP A 161 28.95 0.54 4.61
N GLU A 162 28.16 -0.49 4.90
CA GLU A 162 26.90 -0.44 5.69
C GLU A 162 27.14 -0.43 7.21
N ASP A 163 28.20 0.24 7.70
CA ASP A 163 28.53 0.29 9.12
C ASP A 163 28.16 1.66 9.73
N GLU A 164 26.87 2.04 9.85
CA GLU A 164 26.52 3.23 10.66
C GLU A 164 25.07 3.36 11.20
N ASP A 165 24.23 2.32 11.26
CA ASP A 165 22.84 2.47 11.73
C ASP A 165 22.36 1.44 12.78
N ASP A 166 23.26 0.88 13.60
CA ASP A 166 22.91 -0.03 14.71
C ASP A 166 23.53 0.35 16.08
N GLU A 167 23.74 1.64 16.34
CA GLU A 167 24.03 2.17 17.69
C GLU A 167 22.97 3.19 18.12
N ASP A 168 21.77 2.74 18.49
CA ASP A 168 20.88 3.53 19.38
C ASP A 168 19.80 2.68 20.09
N ALA A 169 20.12 1.41 20.35
CA ALA A 169 19.29 0.54 21.20
C ALA A 169 20.09 -0.06 22.35
N LEU A 170 20.89 0.75 23.05
CA LEU A 170 21.40 0.41 24.38
C LEU A 170 21.24 1.58 25.35
N ASP A 171 20.31 1.36 26.27
CA ASP A 171 20.35 1.79 27.67
C ASP A 171 20.05 3.27 28.00
N VAL A 172 18.83 3.52 28.50
CA VAL A 172 18.62 4.36 29.68
C VAL A 172 17.42 3.80 30.48
N THR A 173 17.76 3.05 31.54
CA THR A 173 17.05 2.81 32.83
C THR A 173 15.55 3.04 32.96
#